data_AF-A0AAW9NFM0-F1
#
_entry.id   AF-A0AAW9NFM0-F1
#
_cell.length_a   1.000
_cell.length_b   1.000
_cell.length_c   1.000
_cell.angle_alpha   90.00
_cell.angle_beta   90.00
_cell.angle_gamma   90.00
#
_symmetry.space_group_name_H-M   'P 1'
#
loop_
_entity.id
_entity.type
_entity.pdbx_description
1 polymer ?
#
loop_
_entity_poly.entity_id
_entity_poly.type
_entity_poly.pdbx_seq_one_letter_code
_entity_poly.pdbx_strand_id
1 'polypeptide(L)'
;MFNLKSLSVWKYALIILLFPVVVNFLLFQYKLPWVFGTSDNWLSFWGNYTGGLISAFVAYFIANSQIEKQQIINEHERIIAQLPSLMRIRIELNKYILELRRVDQENVLVLTENVKAEPDGPFLRKYTILLFKEENYSLLEKIEDDDLHIKLIKCFEFYDDFSKTISLDMYSNKEDKLYQMQTKSKKEIAWSSFLDEDKLNFFESVIEEVNEEIATIQEKKKTK
;
A
#
# COMPACT_ATOMS: atom_id res chain seq x y z
N MET A 1 23.83 1.73 -9.47
CA MET A 1 23.74 1.30 -10.89
C MET A 1 24.94 1.90 -11.63
N PHE A 2 25.94 1.11 -12.02
CA PHE A 2 27.07 1.64 -12.79
C PHE A 2 26.58 2.03 -14.17
N ASN A 3 26.62 3.32 -14.48
CA ASN A 3 26.25 3.79 -15.81
C ASN A 3 27.38 3.40 -16.77
N LEU A 4 27.17 2.35 -17.58
CA LEU A 4 28.14 1.88 -18.59
C LEU A 4 28.45 2.94 -19.66
N LYS A 5 27.67 4.04 -19.74
CA LYS A 5 27.99 5.21 -20.58
C LYS A 5 28.90 6.23 -19.88
N SER A 6 29.18 6.07 -18.60
CA SER A 6 30.07 6.97 -17.85
C SER A 6 31.50 6.84 -18.37
N LEU A 7 32.09 7.97 -18.76
CA LEU A 7 33.49 8.06 -19.19
C LEU A 7 34.45 7.46 -18.16
N SER A 8 34.10 7.52 -16.87
CA SER A 8 34.91 6.97 -15.78
C SER A 8 34.99 5.44 -15.83
N VAL A 9 33.89 4.74 -16.19
CA VAL A 9 33.87 3.26 -16.27
C VAL A 9 34.81 2.77 -17.36
N TRP A 10 34.80 3.42 -18.52
CA TRP A 10 35.70 3.10 -19.63
C TRP A 10 37.17 3.40 -19.30
N LYS A 11 37.45 4.48 -18.56
CA LYS A 11 38.80 4.77 -18.05
C LYS A 11 39.31 3.65 -17.15
N TYR A 12 38.51 3.17 -16.19
CA TYR A 12 38.92 2.07 -15.31
C TYR A 12 39.06 0.75 -16.06
N ALA A 13 38.14 0.43 -16.99
CA ALA A 13 38.24 -0.76 -17.83
C ALA A 13 39.54 -0.77 -18.66
N LEU A 14 39.90 0.37 -19.24
CA LEU A 14 41.14 0.54 -19.97
C LEU A 14 42.38 0.38 -19.08
N ILE A 15 42.36 0.96 -17.86
CA ILE A 15 43.45 0.81 -16.88
C ILE A 15 43.63 -0.68 -16.51
N ILE A 16 42.55 -1.38 -16.21
CA ILE A 16 42.57 -2.81 -15.87
C ILE A 16 43.12 -3.63 -17.04
N LEU A 17 42.72 -3.33 -18.27
CA LEU A 17 43.19 -4.07 -19.44
C LEU A 17 44.67 -3.78 -19.78
N LEU A 18 45.12 -2.54 -19.61
CA LEU A 18 46.50 -2.13 -19.88
C LEU A 18 47.47 -2.41 -18.74
N PHE A 19 47.00 -2.55 -17.50
CA PHE A 19 47.84 -2.72 -16.32
C PHE A 19 48.85 -3.86 -16.48
N PRO A 20 48.49 -5.08 -16.92
CA PRO A 20 49.47 -6.14 -17.07
C PRO A 20 50.38 -5.94 -18.28
N VAL A 21 49.97 -5.21 -19.33
CA VAL A 21 50.84 -4.82 -20.45
C VAL A 21 51.93 -3.86 -19.96
N VAL A 22 51.55 -2.88 -19.16
CA VAL A 22 52.48 -1.90 -18.57
C VAL A 22 53.44 -2.59 -17.60
N VAL A 23 52.94 -3.47 -16.74
CA VAL A 23 53.77 -4.27 -15.84
C VAL A 23 54.75 -5.13 -16.64
N ASN A 24 54.28 -5.83 -17.67
CA ASN A 24 55.14 -6.64 -18.54
C ASN A 24 56.24 -5.78 -19.20
N PHE A 25 55.89 -4.63 -19.78
CA PHE A 25 56.86 -3.73 -20.41
C PHE A 25 57.91 -3.21 -19.43
N LEU A 26 57.50 -2.77 -18.24
CA LEU A 26 58.42 -2.27 -17.21
C LEU A 26 59.38 -3.36 -16.73
N LEU A 27 58.90 -4.58 -16.56
CA LEU A 27 59.71 -5.69 -16.08
C LEU A 27 60.77 -6.13 -17.11
N PHE A 28 60.41 -6.19 -18.40
CA PHE A 28 61.34 -6.61 -19.47
C PHE A 28 62.33 -5.52 -19.91
N GLN A 29 61.94 -4.23 -19.88
CA GLN A 29 62.82 -3.13 -20.30
C GLN A 29 63.90 -2.79 -19.27
N TYR A 30 63.58 -2.89 -17.97
CA TYR A 30 64.47 -2.48 -16.88
C TYR A 30 65.25 -3.62 -16.21
N LYS A 31 65.11 -4.86 -16.70
CA LYS A 31 65.76 -6.08 -16.16
C LYS A 31 65.80 -6.09 -14.63
N LEU A 32 64.65 -5.83 -14.01
CA LEU A 32 64.55 -5.77 -12.57
C LEU A 32 65.03 -7.11 -11.98
N PRO A 33 65.93 -7.11 -10.98
CA PRO A 33 66.61 -8.33 -10.52
C PRO A 33 65.70 -9.37 -9.84
N TRP A 34 64.40 -9.07 -9.72
CA TRP A 34 63.41 -9.87 -8.99
C TRP A 34 62.27 -10.38 -9.90
N VAL A 35 62.38 -10.24 -11.22
CA VAL A 35 61.34 -10.71 -12.15
C VAL A 35 61.60 -12.16 -12.53
N PHE A 36 60.70 -13.04 -12.12
CA PHE A 36 60.74 -14.46 -12.44
C PHE A 36 59.65 -14.82 -13.46
N GLY A 37 60.02 -15.49 -14.55
CA GLY A 37 59.06 -16.10 -15.49
C GLY A 37 59.58 -16.28 -16.90
N THR A 38 59.27 -17.42 -17.52
CA THR A 38 59.45 -17.67 -18.96
C THR A 38 58.25 -17.13 -19.76
N SER A 39 58.36 -17.10 -21.09
CA SER A 39 57.24 -16.75 -21.98
C SER A 39 55.97 -17.57 -21.66
N ASP A 40 56.14 -18.84 -21.30
CA ASP A 40 55.02 -19.74 -20.98
C ASP A 40 54.31 -19.39 -19.67
N ASN A 41 55.05 -18.88 -18.67
CA ASN A 41 54.47 -18.41 -17.41
C ASN A 41 53.61 -17.17 -17.64
N TRP A 42 54.06 -16.26 -18.50
CA TRP A 42 53.31 -15.05 -18.87
C TRP A 42 52.07 -15.37 -19.71
N LEU A 43 52.18 -16.28 -20.67
CA LEU A 43 51.02 -16.75 -21.44
C LEU A 43 49.96 -17.36 -20.51
N SER A 44 50.39 -18.17 -19.55
CA SER A 44 49.51 -18.78 -18.54
C SER A 44 48.85 -17.73 -17.63
N PHE A 45 49.60 -16.69 -17.22
CA PHE A 45 49.05 -15.55 -16.49
C PHE A 45 47.97 -14.82 -17.30
N TRP A 46 48.22 -14.54 -18.59
CA TRP A 46 47.24 -13.89 -19.46
C TRP A 46 45.99 -14.73 -19.68
N GLY A 47 46.11 -16.05 -19.82
CA GLY A 47 44.96 -16.95 -19.90
C GLY A 47 44.09 -16.89 -18.65
N ASN A 48 44.70 -16.93 -17.46
CA ASN A 48 43.98 -16.84 -16.19
C ASN A 48 43.37 -15.45 -15.97
N TYR A 49 44.11 -14.38 -16.28
CA TYR A 49 43.66 -13.00 -16.13
C TYR A 49 42.48 -12.68 -17.04
N THR A 50 42.58 -13.02 -18.33
CA THR A 50 41.50 -12.82 -19.30
C THR A 50 40.29 -13.71 -18.98
N GLY A 51 40.52 -14.95 -18.57
CA GLY A 51 39.46 -15.84 -18.09
C GLY A 51 38.71 -15.27 -16.89
N GLY A 52 39.43 -14.68 -15.92
CA GLY A 52 38.85 -13.99 -14.76
C GLY A 52 38.02 -12.77 -15.15
N LEU A 53 38.53 -11.92 -16.05
CA LEU A 53 37.81 -10.73 -16.55
C LEU A 53 36.54 -11.11 -17.31
N ILE A 54 36.61 -12.10 -18.20
CA ILE A 54 35.44 -12.60 -18.95
C ILE A 54 34.42 -13.18 -17.97
N SER A 55 34.86 -13.96 -16.99
CA SER A 55 33.96 -14.53 -15.96
C SER A 55 33.26 -13.45 -15.15
N ALA A 56 33.98 -12.40 -14.73
CA ALA A 56 33.39 -11.26 -14.03
C ALA A 56 32.38 -10.50 -14.89
N PHE A 57 32.67 -10.31 -16.18
CA PHE A 57 31.75 -9.66 -17.12
C PHE A 57 30.46 -10.47 -17.33
N VAL A 58 30.58 -11.78 -17.52
CA VAL A 58 29.43 -12.69 -17.66
C VAL A 58 28.60 -12.71 -16.38
N ALA A 59 29.23 -12.82 -15.22
CA ALA A 59 28.55 -12.77 -13.93
C ALA A 59 27.78 -11.45 -13.74
N TYR A 60 28.40 -10.33 -14.09
CA TYR A 60 27.74 -9.01 -14.07
C TYR A 60 26.52 -8.97 -14.99
N PHE A 61 26.65 -9.44 -16.24
CA PHE A 61 25.55 -9.45 -17.20
C PHE A 61 24.35 -10.28 -16.70
N ILE A 62 24.63 -11.48 -16.17
CA ILE A 62 23.61 -12.36 -15.59
C ILE A 62 22.95 -11.69 -14.39
N ALA A 63 23.74 -11.14 -13.45
CA ALA A 63 23.21 -10.47 -12.27
C ALA A 63 22.33 -9.27 -12.64
N ASN A 64 22.75 -8.45 -13.62
CA ASN A 64 21.97 -7.31 -14.08
C ASN A 64 20.65 -7.74 -14.72
N SER A 65 20.66 -8.79 -15.55
CA SER A 65 19.44 -9.34 -16.15
C SER A 65 18.50 -9.94 -15.10
N GLN A 66 19.05 -10.56 -14.05
CA GLN A 66 18.27 -11.09 -12.94
C GLN A 66 17.62 -9.99 -12.12
N ILE A 67 18.34 -8.90 -11.82
CA ILE A 67 17.80 -7.76 -11.05
C ILE A 67 16.60 -7.14 -11.76
N GLU A 68 16.70 -6.91 -13.07
CA GLU A 68 15.61 -6.33 -13.86
C GLU A 68 14.36 -7.23 -13.85
N LYS A 69 14.54 -8.54 -14.05
CA LYS A 69 13.43 -9.50 -13.95
C LYS A 69 12.85 -9.58 -12.55
N GLN A 70 13.70 -9.52 -11.52
CA GLN A 70 13.26 -9.57 -10.13
C GLN A 70 12.45 -8.34 -9.75
N GLN A 71 12.78 -7.15 -10.27
CA GLN A 71 11.99 -5.94 -10.02
C GLN A 71 10.56 -6.09 -10.55
N ILE A 72 10.41 -6.56 -11.79
CA ILE A 72 9.10 -6.81 -12.40
C ILE A 72 8.32 -7.84 -11.59
N ILE A 73 8.96 -8.95 -11.21
CA ILE A 73 8.31 -10.01 -10.40
C ILE A 73 7.87 -9.46 -9.04
N ASN A 74 8.73 -8.73 -8.34
CA ASN A 74 8.42 -8.15 -7.04
C ASN A 74 7.25 -7.16 -7.11
N GLU A 75 7.20 -6.31 -8.13
CA GLU A 75 6.09 -5.38 -8.35
C GLU A 75 4.77 -6.14 -8.55
N HIS A 76 4.77 -7.19 -9.36
CA HIS A 76 3.58 -8.02 -9.57
C HIS A 76 3.15 -8.74 -8.29
N GLU A 77 4.10 -9.30 -7.53
CA GLU A 77 3.82 -9.96 -6.26
C GLU A 77 3.22 -9.00 -5.23
N ARG A 78 3.71 -7.76 -5.18
CA ARG A 78 3.15 -6.71 -4.32
C ARG A 78 1.70 -6.41 -4.66
N ILE A 79 1.41 -6.13 -5.93
CA ILE A 79 0.04 -5.85 -6.41
C ILE A 79 -0.90 -7.01 -6.10
N ILE A 80 -0.47 -8.25 -6.35
CA ILE A 80 -1.30 -9.44 -6.06
C ILE A 80 -1.51 -9.64 -4.55
N ALA A 81 -0.53 -9.29 -3.71
CA ALA A 81 -0.61 -9.43 -2.26
C ALA A 81 -1.64 -8.49 -1.61
N GLN A 82 -2.11 -7.46 -2.31
CA GLN A 82 -3.15 -6.53 -1.84
C GLN A 82 -4.56 -7.10 -1.97
N LEU A 83 -4.76 -8.01 -2.94
CA LEU A 83 -6.07 -8.55 -3.28
C LEU A 83 -6.84 -9.12 -2.07
N PRO A 84 -6.22 -9.88 -1.14
CA PRO A 84 -6.91 -10.34 0.07
C PRO A 84 -7.36 -9.21 0.99
N SER A 85 -6.59 -8.12 1.10
CA SER A 85 -6.97 -6.94 1.89
C SER A 85 -8.12 -6.19 1.25
N LEU A 86 -8.04 -5.89 -0.05
CA LEU A 86 -9.13 -5.24 -0.81
C LEU A 86 -10.44 -6.04 -0.73
N MET A 87 -10.35 -7.38 -0.84
CA MET A 87 -11.53 -8.25 -0.72
C MET A 87 -12.18 -8.16 0.66
N ARG A 88 -11.38 -8.08 1.74
CA ARG A 88 -11.88 -7.89 3.10
C ARG A 88 -12.48 -6.50 3.30
N ILE A 89 -11.80 -5.46 2.82
CA ILE A 89 -12.29 -4.08 2.85
C ILE A 89 -13.66 -3.99 2.16
N ARG A 90 -13.79 -4.58 0.96
CA ARG A 90 -15.07 -4.64 0.24
C ARG A 90 -16.18 -5.30 1.07
N ILE A 91 -15.87 -6.38 1.79
CA ILE A 91 -16.85 -7.06 2.66
C ILE A 91 -17.26 -6.14 3.81
N GLU A 92 -16.31 -5.48 4.47
CA GLU A 92 -16.58 -4.58 5.59
C GLU A 92 -17.34 -3.32 5.15
N LEU A 93 -16.95 -2.68 4.04
CA LEU A 93 -17.68 -1.53 3.48
C LEU A 93 -19.14 -1.88 3.14
N ASN A 94 -19.38 -3.05 2.52
CA ASN A 94 -20.74 -3.50 2.25
C ASN A 94 -21.57 -3.64 3.52
N LYS A 95 -20.97 -4.16 4.60
CA LYS A 95 -21.65 -4.25 5.90
C LYS A 95 -21.97 -2.85 6.44
N TYR A 96 -21.03 -1.92 6.36
CA TYR A 96 -21.23 -0.54 6.82
C TYR A 96 -22.34 0.16 6.05
N ILE A 97 -22.33 0.05 4.71
CA ILE A 97 -23.40 0.58 3.85
C ILE A 97 -24.76 0.00 4.25
N LEU A 98 -24.84 -1.32 4.45
CA LEU A 98 -26.09 -1.98 4.86
C LEU A 98 -26.60 -1.43 6.21
N GLU A 99 -25.71 -1.31 7.20
CA GLU A 99 -26.05 -0.81 8.53
C GLU A 99 -26.48 0.66 8.49
N LEU A 100 -25.76 1.50 7.73
CA LEU A 100 -26.11 2.91 7.54
C LEU A 100 -27.49 3.06 6.87
N ARG A 101 -27.77 2.29 5.81
CA ARG A 101 -29.10 2.29 5.17
C ARG A 101 -30.20 1.86 6.12
N ARG A 102 -29.97 0.82 6.93
CA ARG A 102 -30.96 0.33 7.90
C ARG A 102 -31.29 1.41 8.92
N VAL A 103 -30.25 2.04 9.48
CA VAL A 103 -30.39 3.09 10.50
C VAL A 103 -31.07 4.34 9.91
N ASP A 104 -30.75 4.70 8.67
CA ASP A 104 -31.42 5.79 7.95
C ASP A 104 -32.93 5.50 7.72
N GLN A 105 -33.26 4.30 7.25
CA GLN A 105 -34.66 3.89 7.07
C GLN A 105 -35.45 3.88 8.39
N GLU A 106 -34.85 3.37 9.47
CA GLU A 106 -35.44 3.42 10.81
C GLU A 106 -35.70 4.88 11.24
N ASN A 107 -34.77 5.80 10.95
CA ASN A 107 -34.93 7.21 11.26
C ASN A 107 -36.07 7.87 10.47
N VAL A 108 -36.20 7.59 9.17
CA VAL A 108 -37.30 8.11 8.32
C VAL A 108 -38.66 7.63 8.80
N LEU A 109 -38.79 6.35 9.17
CA LEU A 109 -40.03 5.80 9.73
C LEU A 109 -40.42 6.51 11.03
N VAL A 110 -39.44 6.74 11.91
CA VAL A 110 -39.64 7.45 13.19
C VAL A 110 -40.09 8.90 12.96
N LEU A 111 -39.46 9.62 12.03
CA LEU A 111 -39.87 10.98 11.68
C LEU A 111 -41.30 11.03 11.14
N THR A 112 -41.74 9.99 10.43
CA THR A 112 -43.10 9.91 9.87
C THR A 112 -44.15 9.55 10.93
N GLU A 113 -43.81 8.69 11.90
CA GLU A 113 -44.70 8.29 13.01
C GLU A 113 -44.85 9.37 14.09
N ASN A 114 -43.76 10.08 14.44
CA ASN A 114 -43.75 11.09 15.51
C ASN A 114 -44.49 12.39 15.17
N VAL A 115 -44.93 12.59 13.92
CA VAL A 115 -45.88 13.67 13.56
C VAL A 115 -47.24 13.47 14.28
N LYS A 116 -47.52 12.29 14.85
CA LYS A 116 -48.80 11.97 15.49
C LYS A 116 -48.80 11.81 17.01
N ALA A 117 -47.66 11.54 17.68
CA ALA A 117 -47.65 11.35 19.14
C ALA A 117 -46.22 11.30 19.71
N GLU A 118 -45.73 12.38 20.32
CA GLU A 118 -44.88 12.43 21.56
C GLU A 118 -44.06 13.74 21.65
N PRO A 119 -43.91 14.33 22.86
CA PRO A 119 -43.23 15.62 23.06
C PRO A 119 -41.69 15.56 23.14
N ASP A 120 -41.06 14.38 23.16
CA ASP A 120 -39.61 14.25 23.45
C ASP A 120 -38.68 14.28 22.21
N GLY A 121 -39.24 14.27 20.99
CA GLY A 121 -38.49 14.42 19.74
C GLY A 121 -37.75 13.16 19.26
N PRO A 122 -37.40 13.07 17.96
CA PRO A 122 -36.97 11.81 17.30
C PRO A 122 -35.60 11.27 17.75
N PHE A 123 -34.76 12.08 18.39
CA PHE A 123 -33.34 11.77 18.63
C PHE A 123 -33.02 11.02 19.93
N LEU A 124 -34.01 10.72 20.77
CA LEU A 124 -33.85 9.97 22.04
C LEU A 124 -34.03 8.45 21.88
N ARG A 125 -34.27 7.95 20.65
CA ARG A 125 -34.41 6.50 20.41
C ARG A 125 -33.05 5.81 20.29
N LYS A 126 -33.04 4.59 20.82
CA LYS A 126 -31.91 3.67 20.77
C LYS A 126 -31.89 2.96 19.42
N TYR A 127 -30.93 3.32 18.58
CA TYR A 127 -30.60 2.56 17.39
C TYR A 127 -29.62 1.46 17.77
N THR A 128 -29.83 0.27 17.23
CA THR A 128 -28.80 -0.77 17.24
C THR A 128 -27.97 -0.55 15.99
N ILE A 129 -26.64 -0.51 16.07
CA ILE A 129 -25.73 -0.44 14.91
C ILE A 129 -24.50 -1.27 15.24
N LEU A 130 -23.94 -1.96 14.24
CA LEU A 130 -22.70 -2.70 14.43
C LEU A 130 -21.54 -1.73 14.69
N LEU A 131 -20.82 -1.93 15.80
CA LEU A 131 -19.66 -1.12 16.14
C LEU A 131 -18.48 -1.43 15.22
N PHE A 132 -17.75 -0.39 14.86
CA PHE A 132 -16.49 -0.51 14.15
C PHE A 132 -15.47 -1.31 14.97
N LYS A 133 -14.58 -2.04 14.28
CA LYS A 133 -13.50 -2.80 14.92
C LYS A 133 -12.16 -2.22 14.48
N GLU A 134 -11.34 -1.82 15.45
CA GLU A 134 -10.02 -1.21 15.19
C GLU A 134 -9.09 -2.12 14.36
N GLU A 135 -9.24 -3.44 14.47
CA GLU A 135 -8.49 -4.41 13.66
C GLU A 135 -8.64 -4.20 12.14
N ASN A 136 -9.73 -3.55 11.70
CA ASN A 136 -9.97 -3.28 10.29
C ASN A 136 -8.99 -2.25 9.71
N TYR A 137 -8.40 -1.36 10.52
CA TYR A 137 -7.37 -0.41 10.03
C TYR A 137 -6.13 -1.13 9.49
N SER A 138 -5.78 -2.30 10.05
CA SER A 138 -4.66 -3.11 9.56
C SER A 138 -4.83 -3.59 8.11
N LEU A 139 -6.07 -3.59 7.60
CA LEU A 139 -6.35 -3.94 6.20
C LEU A 139 -5.82 -2.88 5.23
N LEU A 140 -5.74 -1.63 5.68
CA LEU A 140 -5.37 -0.48 4.85
C LEU A 140 -3.87 -0.40 4.59
N GLU A 141 -3.03 -0.96 5.47
CA GLU A 141 -1.56 -0.94 5.36
C GLU A 141 -1.02 -1.52 4.04
N LYS A 142 -1.82 -2.35 3.36
CA LYS A 142 -1.41 -3.03 2.12
C LYS A 142 -1.88 -2.30 0.86
N ILE A 143 -2.66 -1.23 0.97
CA ILE A 143 -3.17 -0.49 -0.18
C ILE A 143 -2.08 0.46 -0.69
N GLU A 144 -1.75 0.35 -1.98
CA GLU A 144 -0.73 1.21 -2.63
C GLU A 144 -1.32 2.44 -3.29
N ASP A 145 -2.61 2.42 -3.66
CA ASP A 145 -3.29 3.60 -4.18
C ASP A 145 -3.54 4.58 -3.03
N ASP A 146 -2.75 5.65 -3.00
CA ASP A 146 -2.80 6.69 -1.97
C ASP A 146 -4.17 7.37 -1.90
N ASP A 147 -4.81 7.63 -3.05
CA ASP A 147 -6.11 8.31 -3.10
C ASP A 147 -7.23 7.42 -2.58
N LEU A 148 -7.25 6.15 -2.99
CA LEU A 148 -8.17 5.15 -2.47
C LEU A 148 -7.96 4.94 -0.97
N HIS A 149 -6.71 4.88 -0.53
CA HIS A 149 -6.36 4.72 0.88
C HIS A 149 -6.91 5.88 1.74
N ILE A 150 -6.74 7.13 1.30
CA ILE A 150 -7.30 8.30 1.99
C ILE A 150 -8.83 8.23 2.07
N LYS A 151 -9.51 7.83 0.99
CA LYS A 151 -10.97 7.68 0.97
C LYS A 151 -11.44 6.59 1.94
N LEU A 152 -10.75 5.46 1.99
CA LEU A 152 -11.04 4.36 2.90
C LEU A 152 -10.88 4.77 4.38
N ILE A 153 -9.83 5.53 4.70
CA ILE A 153 -9.64 6.09 6.05
C ILE A 153 -10.84 6.94 6.43
N LYS A 154 -11.28 7.85 5.55
CA LYS A 154 -12.46 8.70 5.81
C LYS A 154 -13.73 7.89 6.02
N CYS A 155 -13.94 6.81 5.26
CA CYS A 155 -15.06 5.90 5.49
C CYS A 155 -14.97 5.25 6.89
N PHE A 156 -13.80 4.74 7.26
CA PHE A 156 -13.62 4.02 8.52
C PHE A 156 -13.77 4.94 9.73
N GLU A 157 -13.15 6.12 9.68
CA GLU A 157 -13.26 7.15 10.72
C GLU A 157 -14.71 7.61 10.88
N PHE A 158 -15.40 7.93 9.77
CA PHE A 158 -16.80 8.34 9.83
C PHE A 158 -17.68 7.26 10.44
N TYR A 159 -17.56 6.01 9.98
CA TYR A 159 -18.39 4.92 10.49
C TYR A 159 -18.12 4.62 11.96
N ASP A 160 -16.86 4.66 12.39
CA ASP A 160 -16.47 4.51 13.80
C ASP A 160 -17.12 5.57 14.68
N ASP A 161 -16.94 6.85 14.33
CA ASP A 161 -17.49 7.98 15.08
C ASP A 161 -19.02 7.96 15.09
N PHE A 162 -19.63 7.70 13.94
CA PHE A 162 -21.08 7.64 13.81
C PHE A 162 -21.67 6.49 14.61
N SER A 163 -21.15 5.27 14.45
CA SER A 163 -21.66 4.09 15.15
C SER A 163 -21.54 4.20 16.67
N LYS A 164 -20.41 4.73 17.17
CA LYS A 164 -20.23 5.06 18.60
C LYS A 164 -21.25 6.09 19.05
N THR A 165 -21.39 7.20 18.32
CA THR A 165 -22.28 8.30 18.72
C THR A 165 -23.75 7.89 18.77
N ILE A 166 -24.20 7.13 17.78
CA ILE A 166 -25.59 6.68 17.69
C ILE A 166 -25.91 5.60 18.75
N SER A 167 -24.92 4.75 19.11
CA SER A 167 -25.05 3.71 20.13
C SER A 167 -24.91 4.20 21.59
N LEU A 168 -24.51 5.45 21.84
CA LEU A 168 -24.30 6.01 23.19
C LEU A 168 -25.49 5.84 24.14
N ASP A 169 -26.72 5.76 23.64
CA ASP A 169 -27.92 5.53 24.45
C ASP A 169 -28.00 4.13 25.09
N MET A 170 -27.08 3.21 24.74
CA MET A 170 -27.04 1.88 25.35
C MET A 170 -26.52 1.89 26.80
N TYR A 171 -25.81 2.93 27.24
CA TYR A 171 -24.99 2.87 28.48
C TYR A 171 -25.27 3.96 29.53
N SER A 172 -26.14 4.96 29.26
CA SER A 172 -26.35 6.06 30.21
C SER A 172 -27.53 5.84 31.16
N ASN A 173 -27.26 6.00 32.45
CA ASN A 173 -28.29 6.06 33.50
C ASN A 173 -29.11 7.35 33.32
N LYS A 174 -30.45 7.26 33.38
CA LYS A 174 -31.39 8.28 32.89
C LYS A 174 -31.48 9.57 33.74
N GLU A 175 -30.69 9.73 34.80
CA GLU A 175 -30.96 10.74 35.83
C GLU A 175 -30.25 12.09 35.63
N ASP A 176 -29.24 12.19 34.75
CA ASP A 176 -28.54 13.46 34.48
C ASP A 176 -29.06 14.17 33.21
N LYS A 177 -29.83 15.25 33.41
CA LYS A 177 -30.37 16.09 32.32
C LYS A 177 -29.28 16.73 31.46
N LEU A 178 -28.14 17.09 32.04
CA LEU A 178 -27.04 17.71 31.30
C LEU A 178 -26.40 16.71 30.33
N TYR A 179 -26.25 15.46 30.77
CA TYR A 179 -25.74 14.37 29.95
C TYR A 179 -26.68 14.05 28.77
N GLN A 180 -28.00 14.06 29.00
CA GLN A 180 -28.98 13.87 27.93
C GLN A 180 -28.93 14.98 26.87
N MET A 181 -28.81 16.24 27.29
CA MET A 181 -28.69 17.37 26.36
C MET A 181 -27.42 17.27 25.50
N GLN A 182 -26.28 16.91 26.10
CA GLN A 182 -25.03 16.73 25.35
C GLN A 182 -25.10 15.56 24.36
N THR A 183 -25.68 14.43 24.78
CA THR A 183 -25.84 13.25 23.91
C THR A 183 -26.77 13.56 22.74
N LYS A 184 -27.89 14.26 23.00
CA LYS A 184 -28.82 14.71 21.96
C LYS A 184 -28.12 15.61 20.93
N SER A 185 -27.37 16.62 21.39
CA SER A 185 -26.64 17.52 20.50
C SER A 185 -25.60 16.79 19.65
N LYS A 186 -24.85 15.84 20.23
CA LYS A 186 -23.88 15.02 19.48
C LYS A 186 -24.55 14.16 18.42
N LYS A 187 -25.70 13.55 18.74
CA LYS A 187 -26.48 12.76 17.79
C LYS A 187 -27.02 13.62 16.65
N GLU A 188 -27.56 14.79 16.94
CA GLU A 188 -28.03 15.73 15.92
C GLU A 188 -26.90 16.14 14.96
N ILE A 189 -25.70 16.43 15.49
CA ILE A 189 -24.51 16.73 14.66
C ILE A 189 -24.11 15.52 13.81
N ALA A 190 -24.09 14.31 14.37
CA ALA A 190 -23.73 13.10 13.64
C ALA A 190 -24.72 12.81 12.51
N TRP A 191 -26.03 13.01 12.75
CA TRP A 191 -27.07 12.87 11.73
C TRP A 191 -26.99 13.95 10.66
N SER A 192 -26.71 15.20 11.03
CA SER A 192 -26.48 16.27 10.06
C SER A 192 -25.28 15.95 9.17
N SER A 193 -24.14 15.55 9.74
CA SER A 193 -22.98 15.12 8.93
C SER A 193 -23.28 13.91 8.05
N PHE A 194 -24.09 12.96 8.51
CA PHE A 194 -24.51 11.81 7.70
C PHE A 194 -25.35 12.22 6.47
N LEU A 195 -26.36 13.09 6.68
CA LEU A 195 -27.31 13.48 5.65
C LEU A 195 -26.78 14.58 4.73
N ASP A 196 -26.20 15.64 5.30
CA ASP A 196 -25.80 16.85 4.56
C ASP A 196 -24.58 16.59 3.66
N GLU A 197 -23.69 15.68 4.08
CA GLU A 197 -22.51 15.30 3.30
C GLU A 197 -22.74 14.06 2.41
N ASP A 198 -23.98 13.58 2.32
CA ASP A 198 -24.38 12.43 1.50
C ASP A 198 -23.44 11.22 1.70
N LYS A 199 -23.20 10.89 2.97
CA LYS A 199 -22.19 9.90 3.35
C LYS A 199 -22.47 8.53 2.79
N LEU A 200 -23.74 8.20 2.57
CA LEU A 200 -24.10 6.93 1.95
C LEU A 200 -23.58 6.84 0.51
N ASN A 201 -23.82 7.86 -0.32
CA ASN A 201 -23.30 7.90 -1.68
C ASN A 201 -21.77 7.98 -1.71
N PHE A 202 -21.15 8.64 -0.73
CA PHE A 202 -19.69 8.59 -0.58
C PHE A 202 -19.19 7.16 -0.37
N PHE A 203 -19.77 6.39 0.55
CA PHE A 203 -19.38 4.99 0.75
C PHE A 203 -19.63 4.13 -0.49
N GLU A 204 -20.72 4.38 -1.21
CA GLU A 204 -21.06 3.69 -2.46
C GLU A 204 -20.02 3.98 -3.56
N SER A 205 -19.57 5.22 -3.69
CA SER A 205 -18.51 5.57 -4.65
C SER A 205 -17.17 4.90 -4.29
N VAL A 206 -16.81 4.86 -3.01
CA VAL A 206 -15.54 4.25 -2.57
C VAL A 206 -15.57 2.73 -2.79
N ILE A 207 -16.71 2.06 -2.59
CA ILE A 207 -16.78 0.62 -2.85
C ILE A 207 -16.73 0.29 -4.34
N GLU A 208 -17.23 1.17 -5.22
CA GLU A 208 -17.05 1.04 -6.67
C GLU A 208 -15.56 1.11 -7.03
N GLU A 209 -14.83 2.09 -6.52
CA GLU A 209 -13.38 2.20 -6.72
C GLU A 209 -12.62 0.96 -6.21
N VAL A 210 -12.99 0.42 -5.04
CA VAL A 210 -12.43 -0.85 -4.54
C VAL A 210 -12.71 -2.01 -5.50
N ASN A 211 -13.90 -2.07 -6.11
CA ASN A 211 -14.24 -3.11 -7.07
C ASN A 211 -13.46 -2.98 -8.38
N GLU A 212 -13.26 -1.75 -8.87
CA GLU A 212 -12.44 -1.46 -10.03
C GLU A 212 -11.00 -1.90 -9.80
N GLU A 213 -10.40 -1.53 -8.67
CA GLU A 213 -9.03 -1.91 -8.34
C GLU A 213 -8.88 -3.44 -8.22
N ILE A 214 -9.85 -4.12 -7.60
CA ILE A 214 -9.90 -5.59 -7.56
C ILE A 214 -9.94 -6.16 -8.99
N ALA A 215 -10.76 -5.60 -9.88
CA ALA A 215 -10.88 -6.07 -11.25
C ALA A 215 -9.57 -5.87 -12.04
N THR A 216 -8.93 -4.71 -11.89
CA THR A 216 -7.62 -4.40 -12.50
C THR A 216 -6.54 -5.38 -12.03
N ILE A 217 -6.47 -5.67 -10.73
CA ILE A 217 -5.51 -6.65 -10.18
C ILE A 217 -5.81 -8.05 -10.72
N GLN A 218 -7.08 -8.45 -10.80
CA GLN A 218 -7.47 -9.75 -11.34
C GLN A 218 -7.14 -9.90 -12.83
N GLU A 219 -7.27 -8.84 -13.62
CA GLU A 219 -6.88 -8.83 -15.03
C GLU A 219 -5.37 -9.00 -15.17
N LYS A 220 -4.57 -8.21 -14.43
CA LYS A 220 -3.10 -8.34 -14.38
C LYS A 220 -2.64 -9.75 -13.99
N LYS A 221 -3.40 -10.43 -13.13
CA LYS A 221 -3.15 -11.82 -12.74
C LYS A 221 -3.41 -12.83 -13.86
N LYS A 222 -4.38 -12.57 -14.75
CA LYS A 222 -4.76 -13.46 -15.87
C LYS A 222 -3.85 -13.32 -17.09
N THR A 223 -3.24 -12.15 -17.29
CA THR A 223 -2.33 -11.88 -18.42
C THR A 223 -0.93 -12.48 -18.24
N LYS A 224 -0.77 -13.44 -17.33
CA LYS A 224 0.47 -14.15 -16.99
C LYS A 224 0.27 -15.65 -17.19
#